data_AF-A0AAE3PED1-F1
#
_entry.id   AF-A0AAE3PED1-F1
#
_cell.length_a   1.000
_cell.length_b   1.000
_cell.length_c   1.000
_cell.angle_alpha   90.00
_cell.angle_beta   90.00
_cell.angle_gamma   90.00
#
_symmetry.space_group_name_H-M   'P 1'
#
loop_
_entity.id
_entity.type
_entity.pdbx_description
1 polymer ?
#
loop_
_entity_poly.entity_id
_entity_poly.type
_entity_poly.pdbx_seq_one_letter_code
_entity_poly.pdbx_strand_id
1 'polypeptide(L)'
;MTRKLTEGQTVQRGILGIFVLWLALYLAAVLTGSVWAGFAADVVIAAVLLVAGVGYLTLFDVGRWPLRAAAGLFVVGSMATAYGAAASVGFVDPSTQVVLVGNVAVLAALALYIYDRNAS
;
A
#
# COMPACT_ATOMS: atom_id res chain seq x y z
N MET A 1 20.74 -20.26 -14.46
CA MET A 1 20.53 -18.79 -14.52
C MET A 1 19.14 -18.38 -15.00
N THR A 2 18.35 -19.23 -15.65
CA THR A 2 17.01 -18.95 -16.18
C THR A 2 15.90 -18.81 -15.13
N ARG A 3 16.03 -19.43 -13.95
CA ARG A 3 14.98 -19.43 -12.90
C ARG A 3 14.72 -18.04 -12.27
N LYS A 4 15.78 -17.27 -11.99
CA LYS A 4 15.68 -15.92 -11.39
C LYS A 4 15.04 -14.87 -12.32
N LEU A 5 15.24 -15.00 -13.64
CA LEU A 5 14.62 -14.11 -14.63
C LEU A 5 13.11 -14.35 -14.73
N THR A 6 12.68 -15.60 -14.58
CA THR A 6 11.26 -16.00 -14.65
C THR A 6 10.50 -15.56 -13.39
N GLU A 7 11.13 -15.65 -12.22
CA GLU A 7 10.56 -15.18 -10.95
C GLU A 7 10.39 -13.65 -10.91
N GLY A 8 11.39 -12.88 -11.36
CA GLY A 8 11.30 -11.42 -11.44
C GLY A 8 10.19 -10.93 -12.38
N GLN A 9 10.05 -11.56 -13.55
CA GLN A 9 8.97 -11.26 -14.50
C GLN A 9 7.59 -11.63 -13.97
N THR A 10 7.47 -12.70 -13.18
CA THR A 10 6.20 -13.13 -12.57
C THR A 10 5.75 -12.15 -11.50
N VAL A 11 6.67 -11.71 -10.64
CA VAL A 11 6.39 -10.69 -9.61
C VAL A 11 6.01 -9.36 -10.26
N GLN A 12 6.73 -8.93 -11.31
CA GLN A 12 6.41 -7.69 -12.02
C GLN A 12 5.01 -7.73 -12.67
N ARG A 13 4.64 -8.86 -13.28
CA ARG A 13 3.29 -9.06 -13.83
C ARG A 13 2.23 -9.06 -12.73
N GLY A 14 2.51 -9.65 -11.57
CA GLY A 14 1.63 -9.62 -10.41
C GLY A 14 1.37 -8.20 -9.91
N ILE A 15 2.43 -7.40 -9.74
CA ILE A 15 2.33 -5.99 -9.33
C ILE A 15 1.52 -5.18 -10.36
N LEU A 16 1.81 -5.36 -11.65
CA LEU A 16 1.06 -4.69 -12.72
C LEU A 16 -0.42 -5.11 -12.73
N GLY A 17 -0.71 -6.40 -12.52
CA GLY A 17 -2.08 -6.89 -12.44
C GLY A 17 -2.85 -6.29 -11.28
N ILE A 18 -2.23 -6.21 -10.09
CA ILE A 18 -2.83 -5.56 -8.92
C ILE A 18 -3.04 -4.07 -9.16
N PHE A 19 -2.08 -3.38 -9.78
CA PHE A 19 -2.21 -1.97 -10.12
C PHE A 19 -3.36 -1.72 -11.10
N VAL A 20 -3.48 -2.54 -12.16
CA VAL A 20 -4.58 -2.44 -13.12
C VAL A 20 -5.93 -2.71 -12.46
N LEU A 21 -6.01 -3.71 -11.58
CA LEU A 21 -7.21 -4.01 -10.81
C LEU A 21 -7.62 -2.84 -9.92
N TRP A 22 -6.68 -2.30 -9.14
CA TRP A 22 -6.90 -1.13 -8.30
C TRP A 22 -7.39 0.06 -9.12
N LEU A 23 -6.72 0.35 -10.25
CA LEU A 23 -7.07 1.46 -11.13
C LEU A 23 -8.48 1.29 -11.72
N ALA A 24 -8.84 0.08 -12.14
CA ALA A 24 -10.17 -0.21 -12.67
C ALA A 24 -11.27 0.01 -11.61
N LEU A 25 -11.05 -0.47 -10.38
CA LEU A 25 -11.97 -0.26 -9.26
C LEU A 25 -12.09 1.22 -8.88
N TYR A 26 -10.97 1.93 -8.84
CA TYR A 26 -10.94 3.36 -8.56
C TYR A 26 -11.68 4.16 -9.63
N LEU A 27 -11.43 3.89 -10.91
CA LEU A 27 -12.14 4.53 -12.02
C LEU A 27 -13.64 4.20 -11.98
N ALA A 28 -14.02 2.95 -11.68
CA ALA A 28 -15.42 2.58 -11.50
C ALA A 28 -16.06 3.39 -10.38
N ALA A 29 -15.39 3.55 -9.23
CA ALA A 29 -15.88 4.35 -8.11
C ALA A 29 -16.09 5.82 -8.52
N VAL A 30 -15.12 6.42 -9.21
CA VAL A 30 -15.18 7.82 -9.66
C VAL A 30 -16.27 8.04 -10.71
N LEU A 31 -16.38 7.14 -11.70
CA LEU A 31 -17.32 7.30 -12.81
C LEU A 31 -18.76 6.97 -12.43
N THR A 32 -18.99 6.08 -11.47
CA THR A 32 -20.33 5.60 -11.09
C THR A 32 -20.81 6.12 -9.74
N GLY A 33 -19.93 6.69 -8.92
CA GLY A 33 -20.22 7.02 -7.53
C GLY A 33 -20.39 5.77 -6.63
N SER A 34 -19.97 4.60 -7.09
CA SER A 34 -20.13 3.34 -6.35
C SER A 34 -19.23 3.31 -5.11
N VAL A 35 -19.87 3.35 -3.94
CA VAL A 35 -19.21 3.21 -2.63
C VAL A 35 -18.49 1.86 -2.52
N TRP A 36 -19.09 0.78 -3.04
CA TRP A 36 -18.51 -0.55 -3.01
C TRP A 36 -17.28 -0.69 -3.89
N ALA A 37 -17.24 0.00 -5.04
CA ALA A 37 -16.06 0.04 -5.88
C ALA A 37 -14.91 0.81 -5.19
N GLY A 38 -15.23 1.92 -4.50
CA GLY A 38 -14.27 2.67 -3.71
C GLY A 38 -13.71 1.85 -2.55
N PHE A 39 -14.59 1.21 -1.78
CA PHE A 39 -14.21 0.27 -0.73
C PHE A 39 -13.26 -0.83 -1.24
N ALA A 40 -13.59 -1.46 -2.36
CA ALA A 40 -12.76 -2.51 -2.93
C ALA A 40 -11.39 -1.97 -3.37
N ALA A 41 -11.33 -0.77 -3.97
CA ALA A 41 -10.06 -0.13 -4.33
C ALA A 41 -9.21 0.16 -3.08
N ASP A 42 -9.82 0.68 -2.01
CA ASP A 42 -9.12 0.99 -0.77
C ASP A 42 -8.62 -0.29 -0.05
N VAL A 43 -9.39 -1.38 -0.09
CA VAL A 43 -8.95 -2.67 0.43
C VAL A 43 -7.75 -3.20 -0.36
N VAL A 44 -7.76 -3.08 -1.69
CA VAL A 44 -6.64 -3.51 -2.53
C VAL A 44 -5.38 -2.71 -2.19
N ILE A 45 -5.46 -1.38 -2.08
CA ILE A 45 -4.28 -0.56 -1.76
C ILE A 45 -3.79 -0.85 -0.33
N ALA A 46 -4.70 -1.01 0.63
CA ALA A 46 -4.34 -1.37 2.01
C ALA A 46 -3.58 -2.70 2.05
N ALA A 47 -4.04 -3.71 1.31
CA ALA A 47 -3.35 -5.01 1.22
C ALA A 47 -1.95 -4.87 0.60
N VAL A 48 -1.78 -4.07 -0.45
CA VAL A 48 -0.47 -3.81 -1.07
C VAL A 48 0.48 -3.15 -0.08
N LEU A 49 0.04 -2.12 0.62
CA LEU A 49 0.84 -1.43 1.63
C LEU A 49 1.23 -2.38 2.78
N LEU A 50 0.31 -3.25 3.20
CA LEU A 50 0.60 -4.24 4.24
C LEU A 50 1.66 -5.24 3.79
N VAL A 51 1.52 -5.80 2.59
CA VAL A 51 2.48 -6.74 2.02
C VAL A 51 3.84 -6.06 1.83
N ALA A 52 3.86 -4.81 1.37
CA ALA A 52 5.09 -4.03 1.26
C ALA A 52 5.74 -3.83 2.63
N GLY A 53 4.98 -3.45 3.67
CA GLY A 53 5.51 -3.26 5.02
C GLY A 53 5.98 -4.57 5.68
N VAL A 54 5.08 -5.54 5.82
CA VAL A 54 5.34 -6.83 6.48
C VAL A 54 6.37 -7.64 5.72
N GLY A 55 6.27 -7.71 4.39
CA GLY A 55 7.24 -8.40 3.55
C GLY A 55 8.64 -7.82 3.73
N TYR A 56 8.76 -6.49 3.84
CA TYR A 56 10.04 -5.85 4.08
C TYR A 56 10.60 -6.11 5.48
N LEU A 57 9.73 -6.12 6.51
CA LEU A 57 10.14 -6.40 7.89
C LEU A 57 10.51 -7.86 8.16
N THR A 58 9.93 -8.80 7.41
CA THR A 58 10.08 -10.25 7.67
C THR A 58 11.09 -10.93 6.75
N LEU A 59 11.22 -10.49 5.49
CA LEU A 59 12.05 -11.17 4.49
C LEU A 59 13.45 -10.57 4.33
N PHE A 60 13.65 -9.33 4.78
CA PHE A 60 14.92 -8.64 4.66
C PHE A 60 15.49 -8.40 6.06
N ASP A 61 16.71 -8.87 6.32
CA ASP A 61 17.44 -8.51 7.53
C ASP A 61 18.03 -7.11 7.34
N VAL A 62 17.16 -6.11 7.45
CA VAL A 62 17.50 -4.75 7.05
C VAL A 62 18.31 -4.07 8.14
N GLY A 63 19.64 -4.14 8.11
CA GLY A 63 20.50 -3.33 8.99
C GLY A 63 20.35 -1.81 8.77
N ARG A 64 19.66 -1.38 7.70
CA ARG A 64 19.45 0.03 7.33
C ARG A 64 18.17 0.58 7.97
N TRP A 65 18.36 1.43 8.97
CA TRP A 65 17.28 2.11 9.71
C TRP A 65 16.21 2.79 8.82
N PRO A 66 16.54 3.53 7.72
CA PRO A 66 15.53 4.24 6.93
C PRO A 66 14.46 3.32 6.33
N LEU A 67 14.90 2.14 5.88
CA LEU A 67 14.03 1.15 5.25
C LEU A 67 13.15 0.41 6.26
N ARG A 68 13.65 0.11 7.47
CA ARG A 68 12.81 -0.42 8.56
C ARG A 68 11.73 0.57 8.96
N ALA A 69 12.08 1.85 9.06
CA ALA A 69 11.13 2.92 9.36
C ALA A 69 10.09 3.06 8.24
N ALA A 70 10.49 3.05 6.97
CA ALA A 70 9.58 3.08 5.84
C ALA A 70 8.60 1.88 5.85
N ALA A 71 9.10 0.68 6.14
CA ALA A 71 8.28 -0.51 6.22
C ALA A 71 7.23 -0.44 7.35
N GLY A 72 7.62 0.03 8.53
CA GLY A 72 6.68 0.27 9.64
C GLY A 72 5.61 1.31 9.28
N LEU A 73 6.01 2.39 8.59
CA LEU A 73 5.08 3.42 8.12
C LEU A 73 4.12 2.91 7.04
N PHE A 74 4.54 1.98 6.17
CA PHE A 74 3.62 1.32 5.25
C PHE A 74 2.57 0.47 5.96
N VAL A 75 2.92 -0.20 7.06
CA VAL A 75 1.93 -0.93 7.89
C VAL A 75 0.93 0.04 8.51
N VAL A 76 1.39 1.16 9.08
CA VAL A 76 0.50 2.20 9.64
C VAL A 76 -0.42 2.78 8.56
N GLY A 77 0.14 3.10 7.39
CA GLY A 77 -0.62 3.58 6.23
C GLY A 77 -1.70 2.59 5.80
N SER A 78 -1.35 1.31 5.71
CA SER A 78 -2.29 0.23 5.40
C SER A 78 -3.47 0.17 6.35
N MET A 79 -3.22 0.20 7.66
CA MET A 79 -4.28 0.14 8.68
C MET A 79 -5.20 1.34 8.60
N ALA A 80 -4.65 2.55 8.39
CA ALA A 80 -5.44 3.76 8.24
C ALA A 80 -6.28 3.75 6.95
N THR A 81 -5.74 3.22 5.84
CA THR A 81 -6.52 3.06 4.60
C THR A 81 -7.62 2.01 4.76
N ALA A 82 -7.35 0.88 5.41
CA ALA A 82 -8.36 -0.13 5.72
C ALA A 82 -9.48 0.43 6.63
N TYR A 83 -9.12 1.26 7.60
CA TYR A 83 -10.09 1.99 8.42
C TYR A 83 -10.93 2.94 7.58
N GLY A 84 -10.31 3.71 6.68
CA GLY A 84 -11.02 4.59 5.74
C GLY A 84 -11.99 3.83 4.84
N ALA A 85 -11.58 2.66 4.35
CA ALA A 85 -12.44 1.75 3.61
C ALA A 85 -13.64 1.30 4.46
N ALA A 86 -13.39 0.81 5.68
CA ALA A 86 -14.47 0.38 6.58
C ALA A 86 -15.44 1.53 6.93
N ALA A 87 -14.94 2.76 7.06
CA ALA A 87 -15.78 3.93 7.31
C ALA A 87 -16.65 4.30 6.09
N SER A 88 -16.15 4.13 4.86
CA SER A 88 -16.90 4.49 3.64
C SER A 88 -18.16 3.65 3.43
N VAL A 89 -18.20 2.43 3.98
CA VAL A 89 -19.35 1.52 3.95
C VAL A 89 -20.13 1.48 5.28
N GLY A 90 -19.75 2.29 6.26
CA GLY A 90 -20.47 2.43 7.54
C GLY A 90 -20.18 1.35 8.59
N PHE A 91 -19.06 0.61 8.49
CA PHE A 91 -18.67 -0.36 9.54
C PHE A 91 -18.06 0.31 10.77
N VAL A 92 -17.47 1.50 10.61
CA VAL A 92 -16.86 2.29 11.69
C VAL A 92 -17.13 3.78 11.48
N ASP A 93 -17.04 4.58 12.55
CA ASP A 93 -17.21 6.02 12.45
C ASP A 93 -16.07 6.66 11.65
N PRO A 94 -16.33 7.61 10.73
CA PRO A 94 -15.29 8.28 10.00
C PRO A 94 -14.47 9.21 10.92
N SER A 95 -13.14 9.07 10.88
CA SER A 95 -12.22 9.92 11.61
C SER A 95 -11.20 10.56 10.67
N THR A 96 -11.30 11.87 10.49
CA THR A 96 -10.35 12.66 9.68
C THR A 96 -8.92 12.53 10.20
N GLN A 97 -8.74 12.35 11.51
CA GLN A 97 -7.42 12.20 12.12
C GLN A 97 -6.75 10.90 11.68
N VAL A 98 -7.49 9.79 11.64
CA VAL A 98 -6.95 8.49 11.21
C VAL A 98 -6.54 8.53 9.75
N VAL A 99 -7.38 9.11 8.88
CA VAL A 99 -7.08 9.28 7.45
C VAL A 99 -5.82 10.14 7.25
N LEU A 100 -5.71 11.24 8.00
CA LEU A 100 -4.53 12.12 7.92
C LEU A 100 -3.26 11.39 8.35
N VAL A 101 -3.30 10.67 9.49
CA VAL A 101 -2.16 9.86 9.97
C VAL A 101 -1.75 8.84 8.92
N GLY A 102 -2.71 8.17 8.28
CA GLY A 102 -2.44 7.23 7.18
C GLY A 102 -1.71 7.87 6.01
N ASN A 103 -2.23 9.00 5.50
CA ASN A 103 -1.62 9.71 4.38
C ASN A 103 -0.21 10.19 4.71
N VAL A 104 -0.01 10.77 5.89
CA VAL A 104 1.31 11.21 6.36
C VAL A 104 2.27 10.02 6.47
N ALA A 105 1.81 8.88 6.98
CA ALA A 105 2.62 7.68 7.10
C ALA A 105 3.07 7.16 5.73
N VAL A 106 2.16 7.06 4.75
CA VAL A 106 2.50 6.61 3.39
C VAL A 106 3.49 7.57 2.72
N LEU A 107 3.28 8.88 2.84
CA LEU A 107 4.20 9.89 2.27
C LEU A 107 5.58 9.83 2.92
N ALA A 108 5.64 9.70 4.25
CA ALA A 108 6.90 9.58 4.98
C ALA A 108 7.63 8.26 4.63
N ALA A 109 6.90 7.15 4.48
CA ALA A 109 7.47 5.88 4.01
C ALA A 109 8.10 6.04 2.62
N LEU A 110 7.40 6.70 1.70
CA LEU A 110 7.90 6.95 0.35
C LEU A 110 9.15 7.84 0.37
N ALA A 111 9.14 8.91 1.16
CA ALA A 111 10.29 9.80 1.31
C ALA A 111 11.53 9.07 1.84
N LEU A 112 11.36 8.25 2.88
CA LEU A 112 12.45 7.43 3.44
C LEU A 112 12.96 6.37 2.45
N TYR A 113 12.06 5.75 1.70
CA TYR A 113 12.43 4.80 0.65
C TYR A 113 13.25 5.47 -0.46
N ILE A 114 12.82 6.65 -0.94
CA ILE A 114 13.55 7.43 -1.96
C ILE A 114 14.90 7.89 -1.40
N TYR A 115 14.94 8.38 -0.17
CA TYR A 115 16.16 8.79 0.51
C TYR A 115 17.18 7.66 0.57
N ASP A 116 16.77 6.46 1.00
CA ASP A 116 17.65 5.30 1.06
C ASP A 116 18.18 4.92 -0.32
N ARG A 117 17.33 4.94 -1.35
CA ARG A 117 17.70 4.64 -2.73
C ARG A 117 18.69 5.64 -3.33
N ASN A 118 18.58 6.91 -2.99
CA ASN A 118 19.48 7.96 -3.49
C ASN A 118 20.79 8.07 -2.66
N ALA A 119 20.81 7.53 -1.44
CA ALA A 119 21.99 7.50 -0.58
C ALA A 119 22.87 6.24 -0.80
N SER A 120 22.47 5.36 -1.72
CA SER A 120 23.15 4.10 -2.08
C SER A 120 23.84 4.22 -3.43
#